data_AF-A0A2N1RYS0-F1
#
_entry.id   AF-A0A2N1RYS0-F1
#
_cell.length_a   1.000
_cell.length_b   1.000
_cell.length_c   1.000
_cell.angle_alpha   90.00
_cell.angle_beta   90.00
_cell.angle_gamma   90.00
#
_symmetry.space_group_name_H-M   'P 1'
#
loop_
_entity.id
_entity.type
_entity.pdbx_description
1 polymer ?
#
loop_
_entity_poly.entity_id
_entity_poly.type
_entity_poly.pdbx_seq_one_letter_code
_entity_poly.pdbx_strand_id
1 'polypeptide(L)'
;MFKKSRIIMAITVILLIFAAYFYFKYYFTEEQKNITQRKLDTITGQDLAVTIFGVDGRIIKRWTGVKKITTFKDERNYTFFYTKDGKYVQIPNSVWYLAEEE
;
A
#
# COMPACT_ATOMS: atom_id res chain seq x y z
N MET A 1 -17.19 45.41 -13.09
CA MET A 1 -16.06 45.04 -12.22
C MET A 1 -15.68 43.55 -12.24
N PHE A 2 -16.61 42.61 -12.43
CA PHE A 2 -16.38 41.16 -12.26
C PHE A 2 -15.54 40.44 -13.33
N LYS A 3 -15.43 40.95 -14.58
CA LYS A 3 -14.67 40.26 -15.63
C LYS A 3 -13.16 40.25 -15.36
N LYS A 4 -12.60 41.35 -14.84
CA LYS A 4 -11.16 41.45 -14.51
C LYS A 4 -10.79 40.58 -13.32
N SER A 5 -11.64 40.47 -12.29
CA SER A 5 -11.35 39.61 -11.12
C SER A 5 -11.39 38.12 -11.45
N ARG A 6 -12.26 37.67 -12.36
CA ARG A 6 -12.29 36.28 -12.84
C ARG A 6 -11.04 35.91 -13.63
N ILE A 7 -10.51 36.84 -14.45
CA ILE A 7 -9.26 36.63 -15.19
C ILE A 7 -8.08 36.54 -14.22
N ILE A 8 -8.00 37.43 -13.22
CA ILE A 8 -6.96 37.39 -12.19
C ILE A 8 -7.02 36.07 -11.43
N MET A 9 -8.21 35.64 -11.01
CA MET A 9 -8.40 34.35 -10.32
C MET A 9 -7.95 33.17 -11.18
N ALA A 10 -8.30 33.15 -12.47
CA ALA A 10 -7.87 32.10 -13.39
C ALA A 10 -6.34 32.07 -13.54
N ILE A 11 -5.70 33.23 -13.67
CA ILE A 11 -4.24 33.34 -13.74
C ILE A 11 -3.60 32.84 -12.44
N THR A 12 -4.14 33.22 -11.28
CA THR A 12 -3.63 32.76 -9.97
C THR A 12 -3.75 31.24 -9.82
N VAL A 13 -4.85 30.64 -10.25
CA VAL A 13 -5.04 29.18 -10.22
C VAL A 13 -4.02 28.48 -11.12
N ILE A 14 -3.80 28.98 -12.33
CA ILE A 14 -2.80 28.43 -13.26
C ILE A 14 -1.39 28.52 -12.66
N LEU A 15 -1.06 29.65 -12.02
CA LEU A 15 0.21 29.86 -11.34
C LEU A 15 0.41 28.87 -10.18
N LEU A 16 -0.64 28.61 -9.39
CA LEU A 16 -0.59 27.65 -8.30
C LEU A 16 -0.39 26.21 -8.81
N ILE A 17 -1.06 25.83 -9.90
CA ILE A 17 -0.89 24.50 -10.52
C ILE A 17 0.55 24.34 -11.01
N PHE A 18 1.10 25.36 -11.67
CA PHE A 18 2.49 25.36 -12.13
C PHE A 18 3.48 25.28 -10.96
N ALA A 19 3.28 26.09 -9.92
CA ALA A 19 4.14 26.07 -8.73
C ALA A 19 4.11 24.70 -8.04
N ALA A 20 2.93 24.09 -7.90
CA ALA A 20 2.79 22.74 -7.36
C ALA A 20 3.53 21.71 -8.23
N TYR A 21 3.36 21.76 -9.56
CA TYR A 21 4.06 20.86 -10.48
C TYR A 21 5.58 20.95 -10.34
N PHE A 22 6.14 22.16 -10.31
CA PHE A 22 7.58 22.36 -10.13
C PHE A 22 8.04 21.91 -8.74
N TYR A 23 7.27 22.18 -7.69
CA TYR A 23 7.58 21.70 -6.34
C TYR A 23 7.67 20.16 -6.30
N PHE A 24 6.65 19.47 -6.82
CA PHE A 24 6.67 18.00 -6.89
C PHE A 24 7.73 17.45 -7.86
N LYS A 25 8.15 18.19 -8.88
CA LYS A 25 9.19 17.71 -9.79
C LYS A 25 10.60 17.79 -9.20
N TYR A 26 10.90 18.84 -8.44
CA TYR A 26 12.27 19.11 -7.98
C TYR A 26 12.52 18.71 -6.52
N TYR A 27 11.49 18.76 -5.66
CA TYR A 27 11.64 18.49 -4.23
C TYR A 27 11.07 17.14 -3.79
N PHE A 28 10.37 16.43 -4.67
CA PHE A 28 9.85 15.09 -4.39
C PHE A 28 10.95 14.06 -4.65
N THR A 29 11.66 13.68 -3.59
CA THR A 29 12.75 12.72 -3.66
C THR A 29 12.24 11.33 -4.07
N GLU A 30 13.11 10.51 -4.65
CA GLU A 30 12.77 9.11 -5.01
C GLU A 30 12.31 8.29 -3.79
N GLU A 31 12.80 8.62 -2.59
CA GLU A 31 12.31 8.03 -1.35
C GLU A 31 10.85 8.39 -1.06
N GLN A 32 10.48 9.66 -1.18
CA GLN A 32 9.09 10.10 -0.98
C GLN A 32 8.15 9.52 -2.04
N LYS A 33 8.64 9.37 -3.27
CA LYS A 33 7.93 8.72 -4.37
C LYS A 33 7.65 7.24 -4.07
N ASN A 34 8.65 6.50 -3.61
CA ASN A 34 8.48 5.10 -3.20
C ASN A 34 7.55 4.95 -1.98
N ILE A 35 7.63 5.85 -1.00
CA ILE A 35 6.72 5.84 0.16
C ILE A 35 5.29 6.15 -0.27
N THR A 36 5.10 7.12 -1.17
CA THR A 36 3.79 7.53 -1.67
C THR A 36 3.19 6.43 -2.54
N GLN A 37 3.99 5.80 -3.41
CA GLN A 37 3.56 4.66 -4.20
C GLN A 37 3.13 3.50 -3.31
N ARG A 38 3.93 3.09 -2.32
CA ARG A 38 3.53 2.05 -1.36
C ARG A 38 2.27 2.40 -0.57
N LYS A 39 2.09 3.67 -0.21
CA LYS A 39 0.86 4.15 0.46
C LYS A 39 -0.34 4.09 -0.47
N LEU A 40 -0.16 4.49 -1.73
CA LEU A 40 -1.18 4.35 -2.77
C LEU A 40 -1.52 2.87 -2.95
N ASP A 41 -0.54 1.98 -3.12
CA ASP A 41 -0.74 0.53 -3.26
C ASP A 41 -1.48 -0.09 -2.05
N THR A 42 -1.19 0.41 -0.85
CA THR A 42 -1.89 0.02 0.40
C THR A 42 -3.36 0.49 0.40
N ILE A 43 -3.66 1.63 -0.22
CA ILE A 43 -5.01 2.23 -0.28
C ILE A 43 -5.80 1.67 -1.47
N THR A 44 -5.16 1.50 -2.63
CA THR A 44 -5.75 0.91 -3.84
C THR A 44 -5.89 -0.60 -3.74
N GLY A 45 -5.34 -1.22 -2.68
CA GLY A 45 -5.62 -2.59 -2.31
C GLY A 45 -5.06 -3.56 -3.32
N GLN A 46 -3.74 -3.73 -3.34
CA GLN A 46 -3.19 -5.01 -3.79
C GLN A 46 -3.72 -6.08 -2.82
N ASP A 47 -4.77 -6.77 -3.26
CA ASP A 47 -5.38 -7.86 -2.53
C ASP A 47 -4.41 -9.06 -2.66
N LEU A 48 -3.71 -9.40 -1.58
CA LEU A 48 -2.87 -10.58 -1.55
C LEU A 48 -3.74 -11.82 -1.28
N ALA A 49 -3.45 -12.90 -1.98
CA ALA A 49 -3.85 -14.24 -1.59
C ALA A 49 -2.75 -14.89 -0.75
N VAL A 50 -3.09 -15.30 0.46
CA VAL A 50 -2.19 -16.07 1.34
C VAL A 50 -2.66 -17.51 1.35
N THR A 51 -1.85 -18.41 0.79
CA THR A 51 -2.10 -19.85 0.84
C THR A 51 -1.14 -20.49 1.82
N ILE A 52 -1.68 -21.15 2.84
CA ILE A 52 -0.91 -21.91 3.84
C ILE A 52 -0.94 -23.38 3.46
N PHE A 53 0.24 -23.99 3.50
CA PHE A 53 0.46 -25.37 3.17
C PHE A 53 1.00 -26.14 4.37
N GLY A 54 0.57 -27.39 4.50
CA GLY A 54 1.11 -28.31 5.48
C GLY A 54 2.53 -28.76 5.13
N VAL A 55 3.18 -29.42 6.09
CA VAL A 55 4.53 -30.01 5.90
C VAL A 55 4.52 -31.00 4.74
N ASP A 56 3.40 -31.68 4.55
CA ASP A 56 3.07 -32.65 3.50
C ASP A 56 2.64 -31.99 2.16
N GLY A 57 2.78 -30.66 2.02
CA GLY A 57 2.57 -29.92 0.78
C GLY A 57 1.10 -29.71 0.40
N ARG A 58 0.16 -30.22 1.19
CA ARG A 58 -1.28 -30.02 0.98
C ARG A 58 -1.70 -28.62 1.42
N ILE A 59 -2.61 -28.01 0.67
CA ILE A 59 -3.22 -26.73 1.05
C ILE A 59 -4.05 -26.95 2.31
N ILE A 60 -3.68 -26.28 3.39
CA ILE A 60 -4.46 -26.26 4.63
C ILE A 60 -5.58 -25.23 4.50
N LYS A 61 -5.24 -24.03 4.04
CA LYS A 61 -6.19 -22.91 3.94
C LYS A 61 -5.66 -21.80 3.03
N ARG A 62 -6.59 -21.13 2.34
CA ARG A 62 -6.32 -19.93 1.54
C ARG A 62 -7.16 -18.76 2.06
N TRP A 63 -6.55 -17.60 2.15
CA TRP A 63 -7.21 -16.32 2.40
C TRP A 63 -6.99 -15.42 1.20
N THR A 64 -8.02 -14.69 0.80
CA THR A 64 -7.97 -13.70 -0.27
C THR A 64 -8.27 -12.31 0.30
N GLY A 65 -7.85 -11.25 -0.39
CA GLY A 65 -8.03 -9.88 0.09
C GLY A 65 -7.20 -9.54 1.34
N VAL A 66 -6.02 -10.12 1.47
CA VAL A 66 -5.07 -9.79 2.54
C VAL A 66 -4.31 -8.53 2.14
N LYS A 67 -4.39 -7.47 2.95
CA LYS A 67 -3.75 -6.19 2.60
C LYS A 67 -2.23 -6.22 2.71
N LYS A 68 -1.72 -6.97 3.69
CA LYS A 68 -0.28 -7.01 4.01
C LYS A 68 0.06 -8.20 4.89
N ILE A 69 1.19 -8.82 4.59
CA ILE A 69 1.87 -9.78 5.46
C ILE A 69 3.02 -9.07 6.17
N THR A 70 3.14 -9.29 7.47
CA THR A 70 4.20 -8.71 8.29
C THR A 70 4.94 -9.82 9.02
N THR A 71 6.26 -9.77 8.94
CA THR A 71 7.15 -10.65 9.69
C THR A 71 7.88 -9.82 10.73
N PHE A 72 7.70 -10.16 12.00
CA PHE A 72 8.54 -9.60 13.05
C PHE A 72 9.84 -10.39 13.11
N LYS A 73 10.96 -9.68 12.96
CA LYS A 73 12.31 -10.18 13.21
C LYS A 73 12.76 -9.65 14.56
N ASP A 74 12.27 -10.28 15.61
CA ASP A 74 12.74 -10.06 16.98
C ASP A 74 13.08 -11.44 17.61
N GLU A 75 13.28 -11.53 18.92
CA GLU A 75 13.53 -12.80 19.64
C GLU A 75 12.53 -13.92 19.29
N ARG A 76 11.33 -13.55 18.83
CA ARG A 76 10.33 -14.46 18.28
C ARG A 76 10.12 -14.13 16.81
N ASN A 77 10.70 -14.93 15.92
CA ASN A 77 10.41 -14.88 14.49
C ASN A 77 8.99 -15.42 14.26
N TYR A 78 8.03 -14.56 13.95
CA TYR A 78 6.70 -14.99 13.52
C TYR A 78 6.14 -14.09 12.43
N THR A 79 5.32 -14.69 11.56
CA THR A 79 4.65 -14.00 10.46
C THR A 79 3.15 -13.93 10.74
N PHE A 80 2.52 -12.80 10.45
CA PHE A 80 1.09 -12.60 10.62
C PHE A 80 0.52 -11.67 9.56
N PHE A 81 -0.80 -11.69 9.41
CA PHE A 81 -1.54 -10.79 8.54
C PHE A 81 -2.93 -10.50 9.11
N TYR A 82 -3.58 -9.50 8.54
CA TYR A 82 -4.99 -9.21 8.80
C TYR A 82 -5.83 -9.57 7.58
N THR A 83 -6.93 -10.27 7.81
CA THR A 83 -7.96 -10.51 6.80
C THR A 83 -8.65 -9.22 6.40
N LYS A 84 -9.37 -9.23 5.26
CA LYS A 84 -10.19 -8.10 4.80
C LYS A 84 -11.18 -7.60 5.86
N ASP A 85 -11.69 -8.51 6.69
CA ASP A 85 -12.62 -8.23 7.79
C ASP A 85 -11.91 -7.70 9.06
N GLY A 86 -10.60 -7.46 9.00
CA GLY A 86 -9.81 -6.97 10.14
C GLY A 86 -9.44 -8.04 11.17
N LYS A 87 -9.71 -9.32 10.91
CA LYS A 87 -9.31 -10.40 11.82
C LYS A 87 -7.82 -10.68 11.72
N TYR A 88 -7.15 -10.77 12.87
CA TYR A 88 -5.75 -11.16 12.99
C TYR A 88 -5.56 -12.66 12.73
N VAL A 89 -4.56 -13.01 11.92
CA VAL A 89 -4.14 -14.38 11.67
C VAL A 89 -2.62 -14.47 11.79
N GLN A 90 -2.14 -15.32 12.69
CA GLN A 90 -0.73 -15.67 12.79
C GLN A 90 -0.45 -16.94 12.01
N ILE A 91 0.64 -16.94 11.24
CA ILE A 91 1.14 -18.10 10.52
C ILE A 91 2.08 -18.85 11.47
N PRO A 92 1.78 -20.11 11.84
CA PRO A 92 2.69 -20.93 12.63
C PRO A 92 4.03 -21.14 11.91
N ASN A 93 5.13 -21.24 12.65
CA ASN A 93 6.45 -21.49 12.06
C ASN A 93 6.61 -22.92 11.51
N SER A 94 5.68 -23.81 11.81
CA SER A 94 5.66 -25.21 11.36
C SER A 94 5.01 -25.41 9.98
N VAL A 95 4.49 -24.34 9.36
CA VAL A 95 3.85 -24.37 8.05
C VAL A 95 4.59 -23.44 7.10
N TRP A 96 4.51 -23.73 5.81
CA TRP A 96 4.98 -22.81 4.78
C TRP A 96 3.79 -22.09 4.15
N TYR A 97 4.02 -20.89 3.64
CA TYR A 97 2.99 -20.07 3.02
C TYR A 97 3.48 -19.48 1.70
N LEU A 98 2.54 -19.26 0.79
CA LEU A 98 2.74 -18.52 -0.45
C LEU A 98 1.86 -17.27 -0.42
N ALA A 99 2.46 -16.12 -0.74
CA ALA A 99 1.77 -14.85 -0.87
C ALA A 99 1.82 -14.43 -2.34
N GLU A 100 0.66 -14.40 -2.98
CA GLU A 100 0.51 -14.01 -4.38
C GLU A 100 -0.31 -12.73 -4.45
N GLU A 101 0.07 -11.81 -5.34
CA GLU A 101 -0.81 -10.68 -5.69
C GLU A 101 -1.96 -11.24 -6.55
N GLU A 102 -3.21 -10.93 -6.19
CA GLU A 102 -4.39 -11.21 -7.04
C GLU A 102 -4.65 -10.08 -8.05
#